data_AF-A0A9D0Q578-F1
#
_entry.id   AF-A0A9D0Q578-F1
#
_cell.length_a   1.000
_cell.length_b   1.000
_cell.length_c   1.000
_cell.angle_alpha   90.00
_cell.angle_beta   90.00
_cell.angle_gamma   90.00
#
_symmetry.space_group_name_H-M   'P 1'
#
loop_
_entity.id
_entity.type
_entity.pdbx_description
1 polymer ?
#
loop_
_entity_poly.entity_id
_entity_poly.type
_entity_poly.pdbx_seq_one_letter_code
_entity_poly.pdbx_strand_id
1 'polypeptide(L)'
;SHTSQKNTPSKKITKLSYNEQRELEQLPEIIENYEAALNILHDKMASVNFYNSAADAITKTQNEVANIQKKLDLAYERWEFLEN
;
A
#
# COMPACT_ATOMS: atom_id res chain seq x y z
N SER A 1 -4.02 30.56 35.10
CA SER A 1 -4.95 29.42 35.06
C SER A 1 -5.77 29.47 33.80
N HIS A 2 -5.59 28.53 32.86
CA HIS A 2 -6.64 28.13 31.90
C HIS A 2 -6.32 26.70 31.43
N THR A 3 -6.97 25.76 32.10
CA THR A 3 -7.11 24.36 31.69
C THR A 3 -8.09 24.29 30.53
N SER A 4 -7.65 23.79 29.36
CA SER A 4 -8.56 23.29 28.33
C SER A 4 -8.25 21.82 28.09
N GLN A 5 -9.27 21.02 28.40
CA GLN A 5 -9.29 19.57 28.37
C GLN A 5 -8.88 19.04 26.98
N LYS A 6 -7.83 18.21 26.95
CA LYS A 6 -7.61 17.27 25.85
C LYS A 6 -8.57 16.10 26.06
N ASN A 7 -9.72 16.15 25.39
CA ASN A 7 -10.52 14.96 25.12
C ASN A 7 -9.66 14.02 24.25
N THR A 8 -8.98 13.07 24.88
CA THR A 8 -8.47 11.90 24.16
C THR A 8 -9.69 11.07 23.76
N PRO A 9 -9.92 10.80 22.46
CA PRO A 9 -10.87 9.77 22.10
C PRO A 9 -10.29 8.47 22.66
N SER A 10 -10.88 7.98 23.74
CA SER A 10 -10.61 6.62 24.22
C SER A 10 -10.79 5.72 23.01
N LYS A 11 -9.70 5.09 22.55
CA LYS A 11 -9.71 4.02 21.56
C LYS A 11 -10.78 3.03 22.04
N LYS A 12 -11.98 3.14 21.47
CA LYS A 12 -12.92 2.04 21.56
C LYS A 12 -12.20 0.94 20.82
N ILE A 13 -11.84 -0.12 21.53
CA ILE A 13 -11.50 -1.41 20.94
C ILE A 13 -12.81 -1.87 20.28
N THR A 14 -13.15 -1.26 19.14
CA THR A 14 -14.26 -1.68 18.31
C THR A 14 -13.77 -2.94 17.66
N LYS A 15 -14.24 -4.08 18.18
CA LYS A 15 -14.10 -5.38 17.54
C LYS A 15 -14.39 -5.18 16.04
N LEU A 16 -13.43 -5.53 15.19
CA LEU A 16 -13.52 -5.36 13.74
C LEU A 16 -14.88 -5.83 13.24
N SER A 17 -15.50 -5.07 12.33
CA SER A 17 -16.70 -5.54 11.63
C SER A 17 -16.38 -6.76 10.76
N TYR A 18 -17.41 -7.51 10.34
CA TYR A 18 -17.23 -8.66 9.44
C TYR A 18 -16.47 -8.27 8.17
N ASN A 19 -16.77 -7.10 7.59
CA ASN A 19 -16.09 -6.62 6.38
C ASN A 19 -14.61 -6.32 6.65
N GLU A 20 -14.29 -5.72 7.80
CA GLU A 20 -12.91 -5.41 8.18
C GLU A 20 -12.10 -6.67 8.52
N GLN A 21 -12.72 -7.70 9.10
CA GLN A 21 -12.06 -9.00 9.30
C GLN A 21 -11.73 -9.66 7.96
N ARG A 22 -12.67 -9.66 7.02
CA ARG A 22 -12.44 -10.17 5.66
C ARG A 22 -11.36 -9.39 4.93
N GLU A 23 -11.32 -8.08 5.09
CA GLU A 23 -10.28 -7.22 4.53
C GLU A 23 -8.92 -7.57 5.14
N LEU A 24 -8.83 -7.71 6.45
CA LEU A 24 -7.61 -8.10 7.16
C LEU A 24 -7.07 -9.45 6.69
N GLU A 25 -7.95 -10.43 6.47
CA GLU A 25 -7.59 -11.75 5.92
C GLU A 25 -7.04 -11.67 4.48
N GLN A 26 -7.48 -10.69 3.70
CA GLN A 26 -7.09 -10.52 2.29
C GLN A 26 -5.86 -9.64 2.10
N LEU A 27 -5.57 -8.74 3.04
CA LEU A 27 -4.47 -7.79 2.92
C LEU A 27 -3.10 -8.46 2.72
N PRO A 28 -2.73 -9.55 3.41
CA PRO A 28 -1.46 -10.24 3.16
C PRO A 28 -1.31 -10.69 1.70
N GLU A 29 -2.35 -11.31 1.13
CA GLU A 29 -2.33 -11.76 -0.27
C GLU A 29 -2.27 -10.56 -1.23
N ILE A 30 -2.98 -9.47 -0.93
CA ILE A 30 -2.94 -8.23 -1.72
C ILE A 30 -1.54 -7.61 -1.70
N ILE A 31 -0.90 -7.56 -0.53
CA ILE A 31 0.46 -7.06 -0.34
C ILE A 31 1.45 -7.91 -1.15
N GLU A 32 1.42 -9.25 -1.01
CA GLU A 32 2.29 -10.15 -1.77
C GLU A 32 2.13 -9.97 -3.29
N ASN A 33 0.89 -9.80 -3.77
CA ASN A 33 0.62 -9.54 -5.18
C ASN A 33 1.22 -8.21 -5.67
N TYR A 34 1.13 -7.15 -4.85
CA TYR A 34 1.75 -5.87 -5.19
C TYR A 34 3.27 -5.93 -5.16
N GLU A 35 3.87 -6.64 -4.20
CA GLU A 35 5.32 -6.85 -4.15
C GLU A 35 5.81 -7.65 -5.36
N ALA A 36 5.10 -8.72 -5.73
CA ALA A 36 5.42 -9.50 -6.92
C ALA A 36 5.32 -8.66 -8.20
N ALA A 37 4.26 -7.87 -8.35
CA ALA A 37 4.09 -6.98 -9.50
C ALA A 37 5.19 -5.91 -9.56
N LEU A 38 5.56 -5.33 -8.42
CA LEU A 38 6.63 -4.35 -8.32
C LEU A 38 7.99 -4.96 -8.72
N ASN A 39 8.29 -6.18 -8.25
CA ASN A 39 9.50 -6.91 -8.64
C ASN A 39 9.55 -7.18 -10.15
N ILE A 40 8.45 -7.62 -10.76
CA ILE A 40 8.38 -7.85 -12.22
C ILE A 40 8.65 -6.54 -12.99
N LEU A 41 8.10 -5.41 -12.53
CA LEU A 41 8.35 -4.12 -13.17
C LEU A 41 9.81 -3.66 -12.99
N HIS A 42 10.39 -3.86 -11.81
CA HIS A 42 11.80 -3.55 -11.57
C HIS A 42 12.73 -4.43 -12.42
N ASP A 43 12.46 -5.73 -12.55
CA ASP A 43 13.21 -6.62 -13.43
C ASP A 43 13.11 -6.18 -14.90
N LYS A 44 11.91 -5.76 -15.32
CA LYS A 44 11.72 -5.18 -16.65
C LYS A 44 12.54 -3.92 -16.82
N MET A 45 12.58 -3.03 -15.83
CA MET A 45 13.37 -1.79 -15.85
C MET A 45 14.88 -2.04 -15.82
N ALA A 46 15.33 -3.12 -15.16
CA ALA A 46 16.73 -3.53 -15.11
C ALA A 46 17.25 -4.07 -16.45
N SER A 47 16.35 -4.42 -17.38
CA SER A 47 16.73 -4.82 -18.74
C SER A 47 17.33 -3.65 -19.51
N VAL A 48 18.50 -3.85 -20.12
CA VAL A 48 19.17 -2.85 -20.98
C VAL A 48 18.28 -2.37 -22.14
N ASN A 49 17.33 -3.20 -22.59
CA ASN A 49 16.39 -2.84 -23.66
C ASN A 49 15.27 -1.90 -23.19
N PHE A 50 15.03 -1.79 -21.89
CA PHE A 50 13.96 -0.96 -21.34
C PHE A 50 14.21 0.52 -21.60
N TYR A 51 15.42 1.01 -21.31
CA TYR A 51 15.80 2.41 -21.56
C TYR A 51 15.97 2.74 -23.06
N ASN A 52 15.98 1.72 -23.93
CA ASN A 52 15.93 1.86 -25.38
C ASN A 52 14.49 1.88 -25.93
N SER A 53 13.47 1.73 -25.07
CA SER A 53 12.06 1.80 -25.47
C SER A 53 11.60 3.24 -25.69
N ALA A 54 10.43 3.41 -26.31
CA ALA A 54 9.82 4.73 -26.49
C ALA A 54 9.62 5.44 -25.13
N ALA A 55 9.83 6.76 -25.09
CA ALA A 55 9.71 7.57 -23.87
C ALA A 55 8.34 7.42 -23.18
N ASP A 56 7.26 7.24 -23.96
CA ASP A 56 5.92 6.95 -23.46
C ASP A 56 5.87 5.64 -22.67
N ALA A 57 6.49 4.57 -23.19
CA ALA A 57 6.54 3.26 -22.53
C ALA A 57 7.36 3.28 -21.24
N ILE A 58 8.46 4.04 -21.22
CA ILE A 58 9.29 4.26 -20.02
C ILE A 58 8.46 5.00 -18.96
N THR A 59 7.86 6.13 -19.32
CA THR A 59 7.02 6.95 -18.43
C THR A 59 5.86 6.14 -17.87
N LYS A 60 5.18 5.35 -18.72
CA LYS A 60 4.08 4.48 -18.31
C LYS A 60 4.53 3.47 -17.25
N THR A 61 5.66 2.81 -17.47
CA THR A 61 6.19 1.81 -16.53
C THR A 61 6.61 2.45 -15.20
N GLN A 62 7.23 3.64 -15.25
CA GLN A 62 7.58 4.40 -14.04
C GLN A 62 6.35 4.82 -13.24
N ASN A 63 5.29 5.27 -13.91
CA ASN A 63 4.02 5.60 -13.28
C ASN A 63 3.36 4.37 -12.65
N GLU A 64 3.46 3.21 -13.30
CA GLU A 64 2.95 1.95 -12.78
C GLU A 64 3.69 1.52 -11.51
N VAL A 65 5.02 1.59 -11.50
CA VAL A 65 5.85 1.38 -10.31
C VAL A 65 5.44 2.29 -9.16
N ALA A 66 5.34 3.60 -9.41
CA ALA A 66 4.97 4.57 -8.38
C ALA A 66 3.55 4.31 -7.81
N ASN A 67 2.62 3.89 -8.67
CA ASN A 67 1.27 3.56 -8.26
C ASN A 67 1.21 2.27 -7.41
N ILE A 68 1.97 1.24 -7.79
CA ILE A 68 2.02 -0.01 -7.01
C ILE A 68 2.68 0.23 -5.66
N GLN A 69 3.79 0.98 -5.61
CA GLN A 69 4.43 1.34 -4.34
C GLN A 69 3.45 2.06 -3.41
N LYS A 70 2.72 3.06 -3.92
CA LYS A 70 1.71 3.77 -3.12
C LYS A 70 0.60 2.84 -2.62
N LYS A 71 0.15 1.88 -3.43
CA LYS A 71 -0.86 0.90 -3.02
C LYS A 71 -0.33 -0.05 -1.95
N LEU A 72 0.93 -0.45 -2.06
CA LEU A 72 1.60 -1.29 -1.08
C LEU A 72 1.69 -0.58 0.27
N ASP A 73 2.15 0.68 0.28
CA ASP A 73 2.24 1.50 1.49
C ASP A 73 0.86 1.64 2.17
N LEU A 74 -0.19 1.95 1.39
CA LEU A 74 -1.57 2.05 1.89
C LEU A 74 -2.12 0.71 2.41
N ALA A 75 -1.76 -0.40 1.77
CA ALA A 75 -2.18 -1.73 2.22
C ALA A 75 -1.53 -2.09 3.57
N TYR A 76 -0.25 -1.77 3.74
CA TYR A 76 0.44 -1.92 5.03
C TYR A 76 -0.16 -1.03 6.12
N GLU A 77 -0.39 0.26 5.85
CA GLU A 77 -1.06 1.16 6.80
C GLU A 77 -2.44 0.64 7.20
N ARG A 78 -3.20 0.10 6.24
CA ARG A 78 -4.51 -0.48 6.49
C ARG A 78 -4.42 -1.76 7.32
N TRP A 79 -3.45 -2.63 7.04
CA TRP A 79 -3.23 -3.87 7.77
C TRP A 79 -2.87 -3.57 9.23
N GLU A 80 -1.92 -2.66 9.46
CA GLU A 80 -1.57 -2.23 10.82
C GLU A 80 -2.77 -1.59 11.54
N PHE A 81 -3.58 -0.78 10.85
CA PHE A 81 -4.78 -0.20 11.46
C PHE A 81 -5.81 -1.26 11.89
N LEU A 82 -5.94 -2.35 11.15
CA LEU A 82 -6.90 -3.42 11.42
C LEU A 82 -6.41 -4.41 12.49
N GLU A 83 -5.10 -4.67 12.57
CA GLU A 83 -4.49 -5.53 13.61
C GLU A 83 -4.46 -4.87 15.01
N ASN A 84 -4.45 -3.53 15.09
CA ASN A 84 -4.30 -2.75 16.32
C ASN A 84 -5.61 -2.43 17.07
#